data_AF-A0A3N9WLH5-F1
#
_entry.id   AF-A0A3N9WLH5-F1
#
_cell.length_a   1.000
_cell.length_b   1.000
_cell.length_c   1.000
_cell.angle_alpha   90.00
_cell.angle_beta   90.00
_cell.angle_gamma   90.00
#
_symmetry.space_group_name_H-M   'P 1'
#
loop_
_entity.id
_entity.type
_entity.pdbx_description
1 polymer ?
#
loop_
_entity_poly.entity_id
_entity_poly.type
_entity_poly.pdbx_seq_one_letter_code
_entity_poly.pdbx_strand_id
1 'polypeptide(L)'
;MGVQGAAGPNQRPLHRLVDETLRGKNRDYAAKVGVDVWAMAPRNPNLNCDEYPFASTREGTYTGSASTGDPEGWRTWRGSARLIGEVDNQESGNLYVNIRFYQADRILDRDPFFVAIDG
;
A
#
# COMPACT_ATOMS: atom_id res chain seq x y z
N MET A 1 -15.60 10.09 15.49
CA MET A 1 -15.63 8.96 16.44
C MET A 1 -14.56 8.00 15.94
N GLY A 2 -13.44 7.87 16.65
CA GLY A 2 -12.27 7.13 16.14
C GLY A 2 -12.40 5.64 16.43
N VAL A 3 -12.18 4.81 15.41
CA VAL A 3 -12.07 3.35 15.58
C VAL A 3 -10.72 3.05 16.25
N GLN A 4 -10.78 2.77 17.55
CA GLN A 4 -9.68 2.25 18.35
C GLN A 4 -9.60 0.73 18.15
N GLY A 5 -8.92 0.29 17.09
CA GLY A 5 -8.15 -0.95 17.17
C GLY A 5 -6.87 -0.60 17.93
N ALA A 6 -6.60 -1.24 19.06
CA ALA A 6 -5.46 -0.90 19.89
C ALA A 6 -4.15 -1.05 19.07
N ALA A 7 -3.55 0.08 18.69
CA ALA A 7 -2.25 0.09 18.07
C ALA A 7 -1.26 -0.54 19.06
N GLY A 8 -0.67 -1.68 18.71
CA GLY A 8 0.39 -2.26 19.52
C GLY A 8 1.51 -1.22 19.72
N PRO A 9 2.29 -1.28 20.80
CA PRO A 9 3.25 -0.22 21.20
C PRO A 9 4.34 0.12 20.15
N ASN A 10 4.42 -0.64 19.04
CA ASN A 10 5.37 -0.47 17.95
C ASN A 10 4.71 -0.19 16.58
N GLN A 11 3.39 0.01 16.51
CA GLN A 11 2.74 0.32 15.23
C GLN A 11 2.91 1.81 14.90
N ARG A 12 3.57 2.08 13.77
CA ARG A 12 3.62 3.42 13.17
C ARG A 12 2.36 3.65 12.34
N PRO A 13 1.72 4.82 12.44
CA PRO A 13 0.56 5.11 11.62
C PRO A 13 0.94 5.15 10.14
N LEU A 14 0.01 4.75 9.29
CA LEU A 14 0.05 5.03 7.87
C LEU A 14 -0.61 6.39 7.62
N HIS A 15 -0.17 7.11 6.60
CA HIS A 15 -0.75 8.40 6.24
C HIS A 15 -1.38 8.31 4.86
N ARG A 16 -2.66 8.67 4.73
CA ARG A 16 -3.35 8.63 3.43
C ARG A 16 -2.60 9.47 2.40
N LEU A 17 -2.49 8.93 1.19
CA LEU A 17 -1.95 9.59 0.01
C LEU A 17 -3.03 9.61 -1.06
N VAL A 18 -3.49 10.80 -1.44
CA VAL A 18 -4.52 10.97 -2.48
C VAL A 18 -3.95 11.15 -3.89
N ASP A 19 -2.69 11.59 -3.99
CA ASP A 19 -2.00 11.84 -5.27
C ASP A 19 -1.90 10.56 -6.12
N GLU A 20 -2.64 10.52 -7.23
CA GLU A 20 -2.72 9.36 -8.11
C GLU A 20 -1.39 9.04 -8.81
N THR A 21 -0.57 10.05 -9.08
CA THR A 21 0.74 9.87 -9.71
C THR A 21 1.68 9.15 -8.73
N LEU A 22 1.71 9.59 -7.47
CA LEU A 22 2.52 8.96 -6.44
C LEU A 22 2.01 7.56 -6.09
N ARG A 23 0.68 7.36 -6.06
CA ARG A 23 0.07 6.03 -5.91
C ARG A 23 0.47 5.08 -7.04
N GLY A 24 0.50 5.57 -8.28
CA GLY A 24 0.99 4.82 -9.43
C GLY A 24 2.45 4.39 -9.24
N LYS A 25 3.32 5.33 -8.85
CA LYS A 25 4.73 5.04 -8.57
C LYS A 25 4.92 4.02 -7.44
N ASN A 26 4.11 4.07 -6.38
CA ASN A 26 4.12 3.07 -5.31
C ASN A 26 3.83 1.66 -5.88
N ARG A 27 2.78 1.51 -6.69
CA ARG A 27 2.44 0.23 -7.33
C ARG A 27 3.54 -0.28 -8.26
N ASP A 28 4.12 0.61 -9.06
CA ASP A 28 5.19 0.25 -9.99
C ASP A 28 6.44 -0.24 -9.25
N TYR A 29 6.78 0.36 -8.11
CA TYR A 29 7.89 -0.09 -7.29
C TYR A 29 7.56 -1.39 -6.53
N ALA A 30 6.33 -1.56 -6.04
CA ALA A 30 5.89 -2.81 -5.44
C ALA A 30 5.95 -3.98 -6.43
N ALA A 31 5.64 -3.74 -7.70
CA ALA A 31 5.80 -4.75 -8.74
C ALA A 31 7.24 -5.22 -8.88
N LYS A 32 8.24 -4.34 -8.72
CA LYS A 32 9.66 -4.72 -8.72
C LYS A 32 10.00 -5.60 -7.52
N VAL A 33 9.53 -5.24 -6.32
CA VAL A 33 9.68 -6.06 -5.11
C VAL A 33 9.06 -7.45 -5.32
N GLY A 34 7.85 -7.49 -5.89
CA GLY A 34 7.15 -8.74 -6.18
C GLY A 34 7.94 -9.64 -7.12
N VAL A 35 8.45 -9.08 -8.22
CA VAL A 35 9.26 -9.83 -9.20
C VAL A 35 10.54 -10.39 -8.57
N ASP A 36 11.23 -9.58 -7.77
CA ASP A 36 12.49 -9.95 -7.13
C ASP A 36 12.32 -11.05 -6.07
N VAL A 37 11.36 -10.88 -5.15
CA VAL A 37 11.14 -11.81 -4.04
C VAL A 37 10.49 -13.12 -4.49
N TRP A 38 9.57 -13.06 -5.47
CA TRP A 38 8.76 -14.21 -5.88
C TRP A 38 9.11 -14.74 -7.27
N ALA A 39 10.23 -14.29 -7.87
CA ALA A 39 10.73 -14.72 -9.19
C ALA A 39 9.65 -14.67 -10.29
N MET A 40 8.89 -13.58 -10.34
CA MET A 40 7.73 -13.48 -11.22
C MET A 40 8.12 -13.41 -12.71
N ALA A 41 7.36 -14.09 -13.57
CA ALA A 41 7.29 -13.76 -14.99
C ALA A 41 6.63 -12.38 -15.19
N PRO A 42 6.99 -11.61 -16.25
CA PRO A 42 6.55 -10.23 -16.41
C PRO A 42 5.01 -10.14 -16.42
N ARG A 43 4.47 -9.29 -15.54
CA ARG A 43 3.10 -8.77 -15.49
C ARG A 43 2.06 -9.75 -16.05
N ASN A 44 1.72 -10.81 -15.31
CA ASN A 44 0.47 -11.52 -15.58
C ASN A 44 -0.65 -10.47 -15.40
N PRO A 45 -1.43 -10.16 -16.44
CA PRO A 45 -2.45 -9.11 -16.37
C PRO A 45 -3.44 -9.35 -15.22
N ASN A 46 -3.64 -10.61 -14.82
CA ASN A 46 -4.60 -11.01 -13.80
C ASN A 46 -4.04 -11.07 -12.37
N LEU A 47 -2.80 -10.60 -12.13
CA LEU A 47 -2.20 -10.57 -10.80
C LEU A 47 -1.71 -9.16 -10.45
N ASN A 48 -2.18 -8.66 -9.30
CA ASN A 48 -1.67 -7.42 -8.73
C ASN A 48 -0.83 -7.70 -7.48
N CYS A 49 0.18 -6.86 -7.24
CA CYS A 49 0.86 -6.84 -5.95
C CYS A 49 -0.07 -6.17 -4.92
N ASP A 50 -0.52 -6.95 -3.94
CA ASP A 50 -0.99 -6.45 -2.66
C ASP A 50 0.23 -6.02 -1.85
N GLU A 51 0.26 -4.75 -1.44
CA GLU A 51 1.41 -4.13 -0.81
C GLU A 51 1.04 -3.59 0.57
N TYR A 52 1.89 -3.86 1.56
CA TYR A 52 1.82 -3.23 2.87
C TYR A 52 3.19 -2.66 3.25
N PRO A 53 3.30 -1.35 3.56
CA PRO A 53 2.24 -0.33 3.51
C PRO A 53 1.59 -0.10 2.14
N PHE A 54 0.31 0.30 2.12
CA PHE A 54 -0.51 0.38 0.91
C PHE A 54 -0.02 1.44 -0.10
N ALA A 55 -0.32 1.23 -1.40
CA ALA A 55 -0.07 2.21 -2.45
C ALA A 55 -0.66 3.59 -2.18
N SER A 56 -1.82 3.61 -1.50
CA SER A 56 -2.56 4.80 -1.09
C SER A 56 -2.04 5.42 0.21
N THR A 57 -0.80 5.12 0.60
CA THR A 57 -0.16 5.68 1.79
C THR A 57 1.19 6.29 1.47
N ARG A 58 1.63 7.23 2.30
CA ARG A 58 2.96 7.86 2.15
C ARG A 58 4.10 6.92 2.49
N GLU A 59 3.82 5.85 3.21
CA GLU A 59 4.76 4.79 3.56
C GLU A 59 4.87 3.70 2.47
N GLY A 60 4.10 3.83 1.38
CA GLY A 60 4.13 2.92 0.23
C GLY A 60 5.51 2.84 -0.45
N THR A 61 5.68 1.88 -1.35
CA THR A 61 7.01 1.42 -1.80
C THR A 61 7.93 2.52 -2.37
N TYR A 62 7.39 3.47 -3.14
CA TYR A 62 8.16 4.59 -3.69
C TYR A 62 8.30 5.72 -2.68
N THR A 63 7.20 6.17 -2.07
CA THR A 63 7.19 7.35 -1.19
C THR A 63 7.84 7.11 0.17
N GLY A 64 7.87 5.86 0.64
CA GLY A 64 8.52 5.42 1.88
C GLY A 64 9.94 4.89 1.69
N SER A 65 10.44 4.86 0.45
CA SER A 65 11.83 4.48 0.15
C SER A 65 12.81 5.61 0.52
N ALA A 66 13.96 5.24 1.07
CA ALA A 66 15.04 6.18 1.38
C ALA A 66 15.65 6.84 0.13
N SER A 67 15.42 6.26 -1.05
CA SER A 67 15.94 6.74 -2.34
C SER A 67 14.80 7.14 -3.28
N THR A 68 13.85 7.94 -2.80
CA THR A 68 12.75 8.46 -3.64
C THR A 68 13.32 9.16 -4.88
N GLY A 69 12.94 8.69 -6.07
CA GLY A 69 13.43 9.20 -7.37
C GLY A 69 14.58 8.39 -7.98
N ASP A 70 15.21 7.49 -7.23
CA ASP A 70 16.15 6.48 -7.75
C ASP A 70 15.36 5.29 -8.30
N PRO A 71 15.51 4.92 -9.60
CA PRO A 71 14.87 3.74 -10.18
C PRO A 71 15.00 2.46 -9.35
N GLU A 72 16.07 2.31 -8.57
CA GLU A 72 16.36 1.14 -7.74
C GLU A 72 16.07 1.35 -6.25
N GLY A 73 15.48 2.48 -5.88
CA GLY A 73 15.16 2.83 -4.50
C GLY A 73 14.22 1.85 -3.81
N TRP A 74 13.40 1.11 -4.56
CA TRP A 74 12.53 0.04 -4.05
C TRP A 74 13.30 -1.00 -3.21
N ARG A 75 14.59 -1.23 -3.46
CA ARG A 75 15.42 -2.17 -2.67
C ARG A 75 15.66 -1.74 -1.22
N THR A 76 15.50 -0.45 -0.94
CA THR A 76 15.70 0.11 0.42
C THR A 76 14.40 0.14 1.22
N TRP A 77 13.26 -0.11 0.57
CA TRP A 77 11.95 -0.13 1.21
C TRP A 77 11.81 -1.36 2.12
N ARG A 78 11.13 -1.17 3.26
CA ARG A 78 11.01 -2.15 4.35
C ARG A 78 9.56 -2.57 4.54
N GLY A 79 8.90 -2.94 3.45
CA GLY A 79 7.52 -3.44 3.45
C GLY A 79 7.40 -4.84 2.86
N SER A 80 6.19 -5.19 2.46
CA SER A 80 5.86 -6.47 1.83
C SER A 80 5.05 -6.26 0.57
N ALA A 81 5.29 -7.08 -0.43
CA ALA A 81 4.48 -7.17 -1.65
C ALA A 81 4.21 -8.63 -1.96
N ARG A 82 2.95 -9.00 -2.19
CA ARG A 82 2.53 -10.37 -2.54
C ARG A 82 1.49 -10.34 -3.64
N LEU A 83 1.50 -11.36 -4.49
CA LEU A 83 0.48 -11.50 -5.53
C LEU A 83 -0.83 -12.01 -4.95
N ILE A 84 -1.90 -11.32 -5.31
CA ILE A 84 -3.28 -11.81 -5.20
C ILE A 84 -3.99 -11.57 -6.55
N GLY A 85 -5.13 -12.22 -6.77
CA GLY A 85 -5.92 -12.03 -7.99
C GLY A 85 -6.25 -10.55 -8.23
N GLU A 86 -6.14 -10.09 -9.48
CA GLU A 86 -6.39 -8.69 -9.85
C GLU A 86 -7.76 -8.22 -9.36
N VAL A 87 -8.79 -9.06 -9.55
CA VAL A 87 -10.16 -8.80 -9.12
C VAL A 87 -10.23 -8.61 -7.61
N ASP A 88 -9.67 -9.54 -6.82
CA ASP A 88 -9.68 -9.45 -5.36
C ASP A 88 -8.94 -8.21 -4.86
N ASN A 89 -7.83 -7.82 -5.50
CA ASN A 89 -7.05 -6.65 -5.10
C ASN A 89 -7.74 -5.33 -5.46
N GLN A 90 -8.31 -5.24 -6.66
CA GLN A 90 -9.00 -4.03 -7.10
C GLN A 90 -10.32 -3.86 -6.36
N GLU A 91 -11.05 -4.94 -6.14
CA GLU A 91 -12.27 -4.96 -5.33
C GLU A 91 -11.93 -4.53 -3.90
N SER A 92 -10.91 -5.11 -3.28
CA SER A 92 -10.57 -4.79 -1.90
C SER A 92 -10.02 -3.37 -1.72
N GLY A 93 -9.12 -2.94 -2.59
CA GLY A 93 -8.56 -1.59 -2.55
C GLY A 93 -9.61 -0.49 -2.82
N ASN A 94 -10.58 -0.76 -3.68
CA ASN A 94 -11.61 0.23 -4.02
C ASN A 94 -12.81 0.19 -3.05
N LEU A 95 -13.39 -0.98 -2.80
CA LEU A 95 -14.60 -1.10 -1.97
C LEU A 95 -14.30 -1.01 -0.48
N TYR A 96 -13.32 -1.77 0.02
CA TYR A 96 -13.07 -1.79 1.47
C TYR A 96 -12.23 -0.61 1.94
N VAL A 97 -11.13 -0.31 1.23
CA VAL A 97 -10.21 0.75 1.68
C VAL A 97 -10.70 2.14 1.23
N ASN A 98 -10.98 2.35 -0.06
CA ASN A 98 -11.34 3.68 -0.55
C ASN A 98 -12.77 4.10 -0.18
N ILE A 99 -13.77 3.25 -0.44
CA ILE A 99 -15.17 3.61 -0.18
C ILE A 99 -15.54 3.44 1.30
N ARG A 100 -15.35 2.25 1.86
CA ARG A 100 -15.86 1.94 3.21
C ARG A 100 -15.04 2.50 4.36
N PHE A 101 -13.77 2.84 4.13
CA PHE A 101 -12.92 3.43 5.15
C PHE A 101 -12.62 4.90 4.84
N TYR A 102 -11.86 5.20 3.77
CA TYR A 102 -11.43 6.59 3.54
C TYR A 102 -12.59 7.57 3.33
N GLN A 103 -13.62 7.21 2.56
CA GLN A 103 -14.75 8.10 2.32
C GLN A 103 -15.73 8.13 3.50
N ALA A 104 -16.08 6.96 4.07
CA ALA A 104 -17.02 6.88 5.18
C ALA A 104 -16.53 7.64 6.41
N ASP A 105 -15.25 7.48 6.77
CA ASP A 105 -14.65 8.13 7.94
C ASP A 105 -14.00 9.49 7.61
N ARG A 106 -14.08 9.92 6.34
CA ARG A 106 -13.53 11.19 5.84
C ARG A 106 -12.04 11.37 6.15
N ILE A 107 -11.27 10.29 6.06
CA ILE A 107 -9.80 10.31 6.23
C ILE A 107 -9.21 11.17 5.11
N LEU A 108 -8.65 12.34 5.36
CA LEU A 108 -8.14 13.25 4.33
C LEU A 108 -6.68 12.95 3.95
N ASP A 109 -6.12 13.65 2.95
CA ASP A 109 -4.70 13.50 2.62
C ASP A 109 -3.84 13.78 3.86
N ARG A 110 -2.83 12.94 4.09
CA ARG A 110 -1.94 12.95 5.27
C ARG A 110 -2.59 12.56 6.59
N ASP A 111 -3.89 12.28 6.64
CA ASP A 111 -4.47 11.84 7.90
C ASP A 111 -3.84 10.51 8.34
N PRO A 112 -3.41 10.41 9.61
CA PRO A 112 -2.85 9.19 10.14
C PRO A 112 -3.97 8.19 10.43
N PHE A 113 -3.71 6.92 10.12
CA PHE A 113 -4.58 5.82 10.49
C PHE A 113 -3.78 4.55 10.79
N PHE A 114 -4.42 3.63 11.51
CA PHE A 114 -3.87 2.32 11.85
C PHE A 114 -4.67 1.23 11.16
N VAL A 115 -3.99 0.14 10.84
CA VAL A 115 -4.61 -1.09 10.33
C VAL A 115 -4.44 -2.15 11.41
N ALA A 116 -5.55 -2.69 11.88
CA ALA A 116 -5.59 -3.87 12.73
C ALA A 116 -6.09 -5.05 11.90
N ILE A 117 -5.51 -6.23 12.12
CA ILE A 117 -5.99 -7.49 11.55
C ILE A 117 -6.52 -8.29 12.73
N ASP A 118 -7.83 -8.43 12.80
CA ASP A 118 -8.50 -9.27 13.78
C ASP A 118 -8.68 -10.68 13.18
N GLY A 119 -8.31 -11.71 13.94
CA GLY A 119 -8.32 -13.11 13.53
C GLY A 119 -9.64 -13.83 13.81
#